data_AF-A0A962LMM6-F1
#
_entry.id   AF-A0A962LMM6-F1
#
_cell.length_a   1.000
_cell.length_b   1.000
_cell.length_c   1.000
_cell.angle_alpha   90.00
_cell.angle_beta   90.00
_cell.angle_gamma   90.00
#
_symmetry.space_group_name_H-M   'P 1'
#
loop_
_entity.id
_entity.type
_entity.pdbx_description
1 polymer ?
#
loop_
_entity_poly.entity_id
_entity_poly.type
_entity_poly.pdbx_seq_one_letter_code
_entity_poly.pdbx_strand_id
1 'polypeptide(L)' 'MKILAIIINLFLPGIGTLFTKKWVQAILQILLVALAFTLNATGIGAFLGIPIFVVAWIWALITGITYQPT' A
#
# COMPACT_ATOMS: atom_id res chain seq x y z
N MET A 1 2.48 2.80 -17.86
CA MET A 1 2.67 3.22 -16.45
C MET A 1 2.73 2.07 -15.44
N LYS A 2 2.49 0.81 -15.84
CA LYS A 2 2.47 -0.34 -14.92
C LYS A 2 3.74 -0.49 -14.08
N ILE A 3 4.91 -0.46 -14.73
CA ILE A 3 6.21 -0.60 -14.05
C ILE A 3 6.41 0.53 -13.03
N LEU A 4 6.08 1.77 -13.40
CA LEU A 4 6.17 2.93 -12.50
C LEU A 4 5.26 2.75 -11.27
N ALA A 5 4.02 2.29 -11.45
CA ALA A 5 3.10 2.02 -10.34
C ALA A 5 3.65 0.96 -9.37
N ILE A 6 4.29 -0.10 -9.89
CA ILE A 6 4.90 -1.15 -9.07
C ILE A 6 6.11 -0.59 -8.29
N ILE A 7 7.01 0.14 -8.96
CA ILE A 7 8.19 0.74 -8.32
C ILE A 7 7.76 1.69 -7.20
N ILE A 8 6.76 2.54 -7.46
CA ILE A 8 6.27 3.46 -6.45
C ILE A 8 5.63 2.69 -5.28
N ASN A 9 4.81 1.67 -5.54
CA ASN A 9 4.20 0.87 -4.47
C ASN A 9 5.22 0.06 -3.64
N LEU A 10 6.40 -0.24 -4.19
CA LEU A 10 7.48 -0.89 -3.44
C LEU A 10 7.97 -0.01 -2.29
N PHE A 11 8.15 1.29 -2.52
CA PHE A 11 8.63 2.24 -1.52
C PHE A 11 7.49 2.92 -0.75
N LEU A 12 6.37 3.19 -1.42
CA LEU A 12 5.23 3.96 -0.94
C LEU A 12 3.93 3.24 -1.32
N PRO A 13 3.55 2.19 -0.57
CA PRO A 13 2.34 1.43 -0.84
C PRO A 13 1.08 2.31 -0.86
N GLY A 14 0.33 2.23 -1.95
CA GLY A 14 -0.88 3.01 -2.19
C GLY A 14 -0.66 4.20 -3.14
N ILE A 15 0.52 4.82 -3.15
CA ILE A 15 0.82 5.94 -4.07
C ILE A 15 0.91 5.44 -5.51
N GLY A 16 1.57 4.31 -5.74
CA GLY A 16 1.64 3.68 -7.06
C GLY A 16 0.25 3.28 -7.59
N THR A 17 -0.65 2.90 -6.70
CA THR A 17 -2.03 2.55 -7.02
C THR A 17 -2.84 3.74 -7.54
N LEU A 18 -2.53 4.98 -7.15
CA LEU A 18 -3.17 6.19 -7.70
C LEU A 18 -2.96 6.30 -9.21
N PHE A 19 -1.78 5.92 -9.71
CA PHE A 19 -1.46 5.92 -11.14
C PHE A 19 -2.22 4.85 -11.95
N THR A 20 -2.86 3.89 -11.26
CA THR A 20 -3.71 2.87 -11.89
C THR A 20 -5.18 3.28 -11.97
N LYS A 21 -5.52 4.52 -11.58
CA LYS A 21 -6.90 5.07 -11.47
C LYS A 21 -7.81 4.33 -10.48
N LYS A 22 -7.24 3.47 -9.63
CA LYS A 22 -7.95 2.73 -8.56
C LYS A 22 -7.96 3.53 -7.25
N TRP A 23 -8.61 4.70 -7.27
CA TRP A 23 -8.56 5.69 -6.18
C TRP A 23 -9.00 5.15 -4.82
N VAL A 24 -10.09 4.38 -4.77
CA VAL A 24 -10.59 3.80 -3.51
C VAL A 24 -9.58 2.83 -2.90
N GLN A 25 -8.99 1.95 -3.72
CA GLN A 25 -7.96 1.02 -3.24
C GLN A 25 -6.72 1.76 -2.76
N ALA A 26 -6.29 2.80 -3.49
CA ALA A 26 -5.15 3.61 -3.10
C ALA A 26 -5.36 4.29 -1.74
N ILE A 27 -6.54 4.90 -1.52
CA ILE A 27 -6.87 5.56 -0.26
C ILE A 27 -6.85 4.55 0.90
N LEU A 28 -7.47 3.38 0.73
CA LEU A 28 -7.47 2.34 1.75
C LEU A 28 -6.05 1.83 2.07
N GLN A 29 -5.21 1.63 1.05
CA GLN A 29 -3.82 1.23 1.22
C GLN A 29 -3.03 2.27 2.02
N ILE A 30 -3.16 3.56 1.68
CA ILE A 30 -2.49 4.66 2.39
C ILE A 30 -2.96 4.74 3.85
N LEU A 31 -4.27 4.62 4.10
CA LEU A 31 -4.82 4.66 5.45
C LEU A 31 -4.36 3.47 6.30
N LEU A 32 -4.31 2.26 5.73
CA LEU A 32 -3.81 1.07 6.43
C LEU A 32 -2.32 1.20 6.76
N VAL A 33 -1.53 1.77 5.85
CA VAL A 33 -0.10 2.05 6.10
C VAL A 33 0.05 3.09 7.21
N ALA A 34 -0.69 4.19 7.17
CA ALA A 34 -0.66 5.21 8.21
C ALA A 34 -1.09 4.67 9.58
N LEU A 35 -2.14 3.84 9.62
CA LEU A 35 -2.59 3.15 10.82
C LEU A 35 -1.51 2.21 11.36
N ALA A 36 -0.89 1.41 10.49
CA ALA A 36 0.19 0.51 10.88
C ALA A 36 1.39 1.26 11.47
N PHE A 37 1.79 2.38 10.87
CA PHE A 37 2.84 3.24 11.43
C PHE A 37 2.46 3.80 12.81
N THR A 38 1.22 4.23 12.97
CA THR A 38 0.71 4.75 14.25
C THR A 38 0.73 3.66 15.33
N LEU A 39 0.33 2.44 14.98
CA LEU A 39 0.39 1.29 15.88
C LEU A 39 1.84 0.90 16.22
N ASN A 40 2.73 0.86 15.23
CA ASN A 40 4.15 0.55 15.43
C ASN A 40 4.83 1.57 16.37
N ALA A 41 4.44 2.86 16.30
CA ALA A 41 4.98 3.91 17.17
C ALA A 41 4.68 3.69 18.66
N THR A 42 3.64 2.92 19.00
CA THR A 42 3.30 2.59 20.39
C THR A 42 4.16 1.46 21.00
N GLY A 43 5.02 0.82 20.20
CA GLY A 43 5.82 -0.34 20.60
C GLY A 43 5.00 -1.63 20.66
N ILE A 44 4.05 -1.73 21.60
CA ILE A 44 3.18 -2.91 21.76
C ILE A 44 2.27 -3.08 20.54
N GLY A 45 1.78 -1.97 19.98
CA GLY A 45 0.96 -1.99 18.77
C GLY A 45 1.71 -2.56 17.54
N ALA A 46 3.03 -2.73 17.58
CA ALA A 46 3.78 -3.34 16.48
C ALA A 46 3.38 -4.79 16.19
N PHE A 47 2.85 -5.52 17.18
CA PHE A 47 2.33 -6.87 17.00
C PHE A 47 1.19 -6.92 15.96
N LEU A 48 0.39 -5.86 15.87
CA LEU A 48 -0.68 -5.72 14.88
C LEU A 48 -0.26 -4.82 13.70
N GLY A 49 0.50 -3.77 13.97
CA GLY A 49 0.95 -2.80 12.97
C GLY A 49 1.82 -3.43 11.89
N ILE A 50 2.77 -4.31 12.26
CA ILE A 50 3.63 -4.99 11.28
C ILE A 50 2.81 -5.88 10.33
N PRO A 51 1.93 -6.79 10.79
CA PRO A 51 1.06 -7.55 9.91
C PRO A 51 0.17 -6.67 9.01
N ILE A 52 -0.43 -5.61 9.55
CA ILE A 52 -1.28 -4.69 8.77
C ILE A 52 -0.46 -4.04 7.65
N PHE A 53 0.74 -3.55 7.96
CA PHE A 53 1.63 -2.95 6.97
C PHE A 53 1.98 -3.95 5.86
N VAL A 54 2.36 -5.18 6.22
CA VAL A 54 2.73 -6.23 5.25
C VAL A 54 1.56 -6.55 4.33
N VAL A 55 0.34 -6.71 4.86
CA VAL A 55 -0.85 -6.98 4.05
C VAL A 55 -1.14 -5.81 3.10
N ALA A 56 -1.12 -4.57 3.60
CA ALA A 56 -1.35 -3.39 2.77
C ALA A 56 -0.29 -3.22 1.68
N TRP A 57 0.98 -3.53 1.99
CA TRP A 57 2.09 -3.46 1.06
C TRP A 57 2.00 -4.50 -0.05
N ILE A 58 1.78 -5.77 0.29
CA ILE A 58 1.56 -6.85 -0.68
C ILE A 58 0.35 -6.53 -1.56
N TRP A 59 -0.74 -6.04 -0.96
CA TRP A 59 -1.93 -5.65 -1.70
C TRP A 59 -1.64 -4.54 -2.71
N ALA A 60 -0.88 -3.51 -2.34
CA ALA A 60 -0.48 -2.44 -3.26
C ALA A 60 0.35 -2.97 -4.44
N LEU A 61 1.30 -3.88 -4.17
CA LEU A 61 2.09 -4.52 -5.22
C LEU A 61 1.23 -5.33 -6.18
N ILE A 62 0.31 -6.16 -5.67
CA ILE A 62 -0.63 -6.93 -6.49
C ILE A 62 -1.51 -6.00 -7.33
N THR A 63 -2.00 -4.89 -6.77
CA THR A 63 -2.79 -3.91 -7.53
C THR A 63 -2.00 -3.33 -8.72
N GLY A 64 -0.71 -3.06 -8.54
CA GLY A 64 0.18 -2.63 -9.63
C GLY A 64 0.45 -3.72 -10.67
N ILE A 65 0.70 -4.96 -10.22
CA ILE A 65 0.98 -6.11 -11.09
C ILE A 65 -0.25 -6.51 -11.93
N THR A 66 -1.45 -6.41 -11.36
CA THR A 66 -2.70 -6.78 -12.04
C THR A 66 -3.24 -5.68 -12.95
N TYR A 67 -2.70 -4.46 -12.86
CA TYR A 67 -3.12 -3.37 -13.73
C TYR A 67 -2.71 -3.62 -15.19
N GLN A 68 -3.69 -3.55 -16.10
CA GLN A 68 -3.47 -3.49 -17.53
C GLN A 68 -3.86 -2.09 -18.03
N PRO A 69 -2.92 -1.33 -18.63
CA PRO A 69 -3.25 -0.05 -19.22
C PRO A 69 -4.11 -0.29 -20.46
N THR A 70 -5.40 0.03 -20.36
CA THR A 70 -6.34 0.19 -21.47
C THR A 70 -6.13 1.53 -22.16
#